data_AF-A0A848SWF7-F1
#
_entry.id   AF-A0A848SWF7-F1
#
_cell.length_a   1.000
_cell.length_b   1.000
_cell.length_c   1.000
_cell.angle_alpha   90.00
_cell.angle_beta   90.00
_cell.angle_gamma   90.00
#
_symmetry.space_group_name_H-M   'P 1'
#
loop_
_entity.id
_entity.type
_entity.pdbx_description
1 polymer ?
#
loop_
_entity_poly.entity_id
_entity_poly.type
_entity_poly.pdbx_seq_one_letter_code
_entity_poly.pdbx_strand_id
1 'polypeptide(L)'
;MKNILVLLLLMLGSVFYSGGQNSKPIFSSNSDVSFDEYTAGVKYAEIVLSFTNQEQVDKEEGIAPLYYLAQHYLMEIGFEYVALTSAEKTQMEMSVKSYCDFTSVMFGGDISKNSISNMTITFVSCIGDIYSFQSQKKFTYGKFTDIEKKLVEDWKRIVNKKRSFDPQFQFKLPSNPTSWNTANIKQYYNENAANLKPVEGMYERVRLSFEDLSGGKYTVGVVKNPDADEYMLIYLSGAINSKDWRTGELKGILHKTSTQGFYSVDWISRDKSLHEDVYCNIDETGITFYSSGVIPLYYKFIKIYPVKD
;
A
#
# COMPACT_ATOMS: atom_id res chain seq x y z
N MET A 1 -75.18 8.59 -5.02
CA MET A 1 -74.26 7.83 -5.89
C MET A 1 -73.38 8.82 -6.65
N LYS A 2 -72.16 9.03 -6.17
CA LYS A 2 -71.08 9.70 -6.92
C LYS A 2 -69.77 9.27 -6.28
N ASN A 3 -69.03 8.45 -7.02
CA ASN A 3 -67.69 8.01 -6.73
C ASN A 3 -66.76 9.23 -6.71
N ILE A 4 -66.00 9.42 -5.63
CA ILE A 4 -64.84 10.30 -5.63
C ILE A 4 -63.61 9.41 -5.45
N LEU A 5 -62.85 9.38 -6.54
CA LEU A 5 -61.60 8.69 -6.76
C LEU A 5 -60.52 9.30 -5.85
N VAL A 6 -59.94 8.50 -4.96
CA VAL A 6 -58.75 8.87 -4.19
C VAL A 6 -57.54 8.82 -5.12
N LEU A 7 -56.98 9.97 -5.46
CA LEU A 7 -55.73 10.09 -6.21
C LEU A 7 -54.56 9.82 -5.25
N LEU A 8 -54.01 8.61 -5.31
CA LEU A 8 -52.77 8.22 -4.64
C LEU A 8 -51.59 8.65 -5.52
N LEU A 9 -50.97 9.78 -5.17
CA LEU A 9 -49.73 10.26 -5.79
C LEU A 9 -48.55 9.44 -5.23
N LEU A 10 -48.32 8.27 -5.85
CA LEU A 10 -47.05 7.56 -5.76
C LEU A 10 -45.99 8.36 -6.53
N MET A 11 -45.19 9.15 -5.81
CA MET A 11 -43.93 9.69 -6.32
C MET A 11 -42.96 8.53 -6.53
N LEU A 12 -43.10 7.89 -7.69
CA LEU A 12 -42.15 6.95 -8.26
C LEU A 12 -40.85 7.69 -8.61
N GLY A 13 -39.76 7.18 -8.06
CA GLY A 13 -38.50 7.02 -8.77
C GLY A 13 -37.73 8.30 -9.10
N SER A 14 -36.92 8.77 -8.15
CA SER A 14 -35.57 9.18 -8.52
C SER A 14 -34.82 7.92 -8.94
N VAL A 15 -35.01 7.50 -10.20
CA VAL A 15 -34.10 6.58 -10.87
C VAL A 15 -32.76 7.32 -10.90
N PHE A 16 -31.89 6.96 -9.97
CA PHE A 16 -30.47 7.21 -10.15
C PHE A 16 -30.12 6.58 -11.48
N TYR A 17 -29.84 7.40 -12.49
CA TYR A 17 -29.10 6.95 -13.65
C TYR A 17 -27.75 6.46 -13.11
N SER A 18 -27.67 5.16 -12.80
CA SER A 18 -26.41 4.46 -12.78
C SER A 18 -25.93 4.48 -14.22
N GLY A 19 -25.06 5.43 -14.55
CA GLY A 19 -24.22 5.32 -15.73
C GLY A 19 -23.35 4.09 -15.56
N GLY A 20 -23.89 2.92 -15.88
CA GLY A 20 -23.21 1.64 -15.78
C GLY A 20 -21.93 1.70 -16.61
N GLN A 21 -20.82 1.32 -15.99
CA GLN A 21 -19.56 1.14 -16.69
C GLN A 21 -19.72 -0.01 -17.69
N ASN A 22 -19.86 0.31 -18.97
CA ASN A 22 -20.08 -0.69 -20.03
C ASN A 22 -18.79 -1.38 -20.51
N SER A 23 -17.64 -0.96 -20.00
CA SER A 23 -16.32 -1.47 -20.37
C SER A 23 -15.84 -2.49 -19.35
N LYS A 24 -15.64 -3.72 -19.81
CA LYS A 24 -14.89 -4.75 -19.08
C LYS A 24 -13.39 -4.49 -19.24
N PRO A 25 -12.55 -4.89 -18.27
CA PRO A 25 -11.10 -4.84 -18.45
C PRO A 25 -10.71 -5.74 -19.63
N ILE A 26 -9.71 -5.31 -20.39
CA ILE A 26 -9.10 -6.11 -21.45
C ILE A 26 -8.22 -7.22 -20.87
N PHE A 27 -7.79 -7.07 -19.62
CA PHE A 27 -7.03 -8.06 -18.87
C PHE A 27 -7.40 -7.99 -17.38
N SER A 28 -7.62 -9.17 -16.78
CA SER A 28 -7.76 -9.34 -15.34
C SER A 28 -6.90 -10.52 -14.90
N SER A 29 -6.06 -10.35 -13.88
CA SER A 29 -5.32 -11.48 -13.29
C SER A 29 -6.17 -12.35 -12.36
N ASN A 30 -7.29 -11.79 -11.88
CA ASN A 30 -8.21 -12.46 -10.96
C ASN A 30 -9.60 -12.53 -11.60
N SER A 31 -10.08 -13.74 -11.88
CA SER A 31 -11.41 -13.98 -12.47
C SER A 31 -12.55 -13.96 -11.45
N ASP A 32 -12.21 -14.12 -10.17
CA ASP A 32 -13.18 -14.37 -9.10
C ASP A 32 -13.67 -13.07 -8.46
N VAL A 33 -12.89 -11.99 -8.60
CA VAL A 33 -13.23 -10.65 -8.11
C VAL A 33 -13.43 -9.72 -9.30
N SER A 34 -14.63 -9.17 -9.44
CA SER A 34 -14.89 -8.17 -10.48
C SER A 34 -14.17 -6.85 -10.17
N PHE A 35 -13.87 -6.07 -11.21
CA PHE A 35 -13.28 -4.74 -11.04
C PHE A 35 -14.13 -3.82 -10.14
N ASP A 36 -15.44 -3.92 -10.24
CA ASP A 36 -16.40 -3.17 -9.42
C ASP A 36 -16.29 -3.51 -7.93
N GLU A 37 -16.19 -4.80 -7.58
CA GLU A 37 -16.01 -5.26 -6.21
C GLU A 37 -14.64 -4.85 -5.69
N TYR A 38 -13.60 -5.13 -6.47
CA TYR A 38 -12.23 -4.74 -6.15
C TYR A 38 -12.14 -3.24 -5.83
N THR A 39 -12.63 -2.37 -6.72
CA THR A 39 -12.53 -0.93 -6.53
C THR A 39 -13.43 -0.42 -5.41
N ALA A 40 -14.51 -1.13 -5.04
CA ALA A 40 -15.29 -0.83 -3.84
C ALA A 40 -14.50 -1.08 -2.55
N GLY A 41 -13.52 -1.98 -2.56
CA GLY A 41 -12.69 -2.35 -1.41
C GLY A 41 -11.56 -1.37 -1.08
N VAL A 42 -11.29 -0.39 -1.94
CA VAL A 42 -10.19 0.58 -1.78
C VAL A 42 -10.73 2.01 -1.63
N LYS A 43 -10.04 2.86 -0.87
CA LYS A 43 -10.44 4.25 -0.61
C LYS A 43 -9.66 5.24 -1.47
N TYR A 44 -8.35 5.02 -1.54
CA TYR A 44 -7.40 5.94 -2.14
C TYR A 44 -6.75 5.33 -3.38
N ALA A 45 -6.10 6.16 -4.17
CA ALA A 45 -5.29 5.73 -5.30
C ALA A 45 -3.91 6.39 -5.27
N GLU A 46 -2.93 5.71 -5.84
CA GLU A 46 -1.61 6.25 -6.13
C GLU A 46 -1.37 6.18 -7.63
N ILE A 47 -0.93 7.27 -8.26
CA ILE A 47 -0.48 7.22 -9.65
C ILE A 47 1.00 6.79 -9.69
N VAL A 48 1.27 5.61 -10.26
CA VAL A 48 2.63 5.08 -10.38
C VAL A 48 3.29 5.58 -11.67
N LEU A 49 4.51 6.10 -11.54
CA LEU A 49 5.27 6.76 -12.60
C LEU A 49 6.67 6.15 -12.74
N SER A 50 7.26 6.29 -13.92
CA SER A 50 8.71 6.07 -14.07
C SER A 50 9.49 7.14 -13.31
N PHE A 51 10.75 6.87 -12.97
CA PHE A 51 11.63 7.84 -12.29
C PHE A 51 11.64 9.21 -12.99
N THR A 52 11.81 9.22 -14.31
CA THR A 52 11.82 10.46 -15.11
C THR A 52 10.49 11.22 -15.06
N ASN A 53 9.35 10.51 -15.12
CA ASN A 53 8.05 11.16 -15.07
C ASN A 53 7.73 11.65 -13.66
N GLN A 54 8.18 10.93 -12.62
CA GLN A 54 8.04 11.37 -11.23
C GLN A 54 8.81 12.67 -10.99
N GLU A 55 10.05 12.78 -11.47
CA GLU A 55 10.85 14.00 -11.36
C GLU A 55 10.18 15.20 -12.04
N GLN A 56 9.61 14.99 -13.24
CA GLN A 56 8.87 16.04 -13.94
C GLN A 56 7.62 16.48 -13.19
N VAL A 57 6.86 15.53 -12.62
CA VAL A 57 5.68 15.82 -11.80
C VAL A 57 6.06 16.62 -10.54
N ASP A 58 7.10 16.19 -9.83
CA ASP A 58 7.55 16.86 -8.60
C ASP A 58 8.09 18.28 -8.86
N LYS A 59 8.57 18.56 -10.09
CA LYS A 59 9.03 19.89 -10.54
C LYS A 59 7.97 20.70 -11.28
N GLU A 60 6.78 20.15 -11.51
CA GLU A 60 5.71 20.75 -12.32
C GLU A 60 6.11 21.06 -13.78
N GLU A 61 6.94 20.21 -14.37
CA GLU A 61 7.48 20.39 -15.73
C GLU A 61 7.00 19.30 -16.70
N GLY A 62 7.21 19.54 -18.00
CA GLY A 62 7.06 18.52 -19.04
C GLY A 62 5.68 17.87 -19.08
N ILE A 63 5.61 16.58 -18.78
CA ILE A 63 4.38 15.76 -18.83
C ILE A 63 3.46 15.96 -17.61
N ALA A 64 3.88 16.73 -16.59
CA ALA A 64 3.13 16.89 -15.34
C ALA A 64 1.64 17.25 -15.52
N PRO A 65 1.23 18.17 -16.44
CA PRO A 65 -0.19 18.50 -16.64
C PRO A 65 -1.08 17.31 -17.00
N LEU A 66 -0.55 16.31 -17.72
CA LEU A 66 -1.28 15.08 -18.04
C LEU A 66 -1.59 14.27 -16.77
N TYR A 67 -0.65 14.19 -15.85
CA TYR A 67 -0.83 13.41 -14.62
C TYR A 67 -1.67 14.14 -13.58
N TYR A 68 -1.62 15.48 -13.53
CA TYR A 68 -2.59 16.26 -12.75
C TYR A 68 -4.02 16.06 -13.29
N LEU A 69 -4.20 16.03 -14.61
CA LEU A 69 -5.49 15.68 -15.22
C LEU A 69 -5.94 14.26 -14.82
N ALA A 70 -5.01 13.29 -14.80
CA ALA A 70 -5.28 11.92 -14.35
C ALA A 70 -5.67 11.84 -12.87
N GLN A 71 -5.00 12.61 -12.00
CA GLN A 71 -5.30 12.72 -10.58
C GLN A 71 -6.72 13.25 -10.36
N HIS A 72 -7.07 14.37 -11.01
CA HIS A 72 -8.42 14.93 -10.96
C HIS A 72 -9.48 13.95 -11.46
N TYR A 73 -9.23 13.26 -12.58
CA TYR A 73 -10.13 12.24 -13.09
C TYR A 73 -10.38 11.11 -12.08
N LEU A 74 -9.33 10.60 -11.42
CA LEU A 74 -9.48 9.55 -10.41
C LEU A 74 -10.30 10.03 -9.20
N MET A 75 -10.13 11.28 -8.78
CA MET A 75 -10.98 11.88 -7.75
C MET A 75 -12.45 11.97 -8.20
N GLU A 76 -12.71 12.40 -9.44
CA GLU A 76 -14.06 12.52 -10.00
C GLU A 76 -14.81 11.18 -10.06
N ILE A 77 -14.10 10.07 -10.29
CA ILE A 77 -14.73 8.74 -10.34
C ILE A 77 -14.93 8.11 -8.95
N GLY A 78 -14.47 8.75 -7.86
CA GLY A 78 -14.84 8.39 -6.49
C GLY A 78 -13.70 7.90 -5.57
N PHE A 79 -12.43 8.15 -5.91
CA PHE A 79 -11.35 8.00 -4.93
C PHE A 79 -11.34 9.18 -3.95
N GLU A 80 -11.26 8.90 -2.64
CA GLU A 80 -11.31 9.93 -1.59
C GLU A 80 -10.06 10.83 -1.61
N TYR A 81 -8.93 10.25 -2.01
CA TYR A 81 -7.64 10.91 -2.18
C TYR A 81 -6.84 10.18 -3.25
N VAL A 82 -6.08 10.93 -4.04
CA VAL A 82 -5.23 10.39 -5.11
C VAL A 82 -3.84 10.99 -4.97
N ALA A 83 -2.85 10.18 -4.60
CA ALA A 83 -1.47 10.59 -4.48
C ALA A 83 -0.77 10.61 -5.85
N LEU A 84 -0.07 11.69 -6.17
CA LEU A 84 0.65 11.84 -7.44
C LEU A 84 2.12 12.21 -7.24
N THR A 85 2.39 13.27 -6.48
CA THR A 85 3.77 13.71 -6.18
C THR A 85 4.43 12.77 -5.17
N SER A 86 5.76 12.75 -5.12
CA SER A 86 6.51 11.95 -4.13
C SER A 86 6.13 12.31 -2.69
N ALA A 87 5.85 13.58 -2.41
CA ALA A 87 5.40 14.05 -1.11
C ALA A 87 4.00 13.54 -0.76
N GLU A 88 3.04 13.62 -1.69
CA GLU A 88 1.67 13.12 -1.49
C GLU A 88 1.65 11.61 -1.27
N LYS A 89 2.48 10.85 -2.00
CA LYS A 89 2.64 9.40 -1.86
C LYS A 89 3.10 9.05 -0.45
N THR A 90 4.19 9.69 -0.01
CA THR A 90 4.74 9.50 1.33
C THR A 90 3.70 9.84 2.40
N GLN A 91 2.99 10.96 2.26
CA GLN A 91 1.96 11.36 3.23
C GLN A 91 0.81 10.36 3.29
N MET A 92 0.32 9.88 2.15
CA MET A 92 -0.75 8.89 2.10
C MET A 92 -0.31 7.61 2.81
N GLU A 93 0.87 7.11 2.46
CA GLU A 93 1.47 5.91 3.03
C GLU A 93 1.64 5.95 4.56
N MET A 94 1.88 7.13 5.12
CA MET A 94 1.96 7.36 6.57
C MET A 94 0.59 7.45 7.26
N SER A 95 -0.47 7.71 6.50
CA SER A 95 -1.82 7.94 7.03
C SER A 95 -2.70 6.69 7.03
N VAL A 96 -2.46 5.76 6.09
CA VAL A 96 -3.28 4.57 5.90
C VAL A 96 -3.12 3.57 7.04
N LYS A 97 -4.24 2.94 7.43
CA LYS A 97 -4.26 1.91 8.49
C LYS A 97 -4.18 0.49 7.94
N SER A 98 -4.48 0.32 6.65
CA SER A 98 -4.20 -0.87 5.87
C SER A 98 -3.51 -0.48 4.56
N TYR A 99 -2.52 -1.25 4.14
CA TYR A 99 -1.93 -1.15 2.80
C TYR A 99 -2.97 -1.45 1.70
N CYS A 100 -4.02 -2.21 2.04
CA CYS A 100 -5.18 -2.44 1.17
C CYS A 100 -6.24 -1.34 1.24
N ASP A 101 -5.95 -0.20 1.89
CA ASP A 101 -6.81 1.00 1.79
C ASP A 101 -6.61 1.74 0.45
N PHE A 102 -5.56 1.43 -0.33
CA PHE A 102 -5.29 2.09 -1.61
C PHE A 102 -4.92 1.13 -2.74
N THR A 103 -4.96 1.64 -3.97
CA THR A 103 -4.55 0.96 -5.21
C THR A 103 -3.50 1.75 -5.96
N SER A 104 -2.58 1.06 -6.62
CA SER A 104 -1.70 1.66 -7.60
C SER A 104 -2.41 1.75 -8.96
N VAL A 105 -2.31 2.90 -9.62
CA VAL A 105 -2.91 3.19 -10.93
C VAL A 105 -1.82 3.66 -11.88
N MET A 106 -1.75 3.03 -13.05
CA MET A 106 -0.80 3.37 -14.11
C MET A 106 -1.56 3.87 -15.33
N PHE A 107 -1.17 5.04 -15.82
CA PHE A 107 -1.64 5.58 -17.10
C PHE A 107 -0.56 5.35 -18.15
N GLY A 108 -0.93 4.68 -19.24
CA GLY A 108 -0.07 4.46 -20.40
C GLY A 108 -0.73 4.93 -21.69
N GLY A 109 0.04 4.89 -22.78
CA GLY A 109 -0.44 5.22 -24.12
C GLY A 109 0.67 5.76 -25.00
N ASP A 110 0.36 5.90 -26.28
CA ASP A 110 1.26 6.48 -27.27
C ASP A 110 1.07 8.00 -27.27
N ILE A 111 2.03 8.71 -26.67
CA ILE A 111 2.02 10.16 -26.58
C ILE A 111 3.12 10.71 -27.48
N SER A 112 2.71 11.46 -28.51
CA SER A 112 3.60 12.20 -29.40
C SER A 112 3.34 13.70 -29.27
N LYS A 113 4.17 14.51 -29.94
CA LYS A 113 4.07 15.98 -29.94
C LYS A 113 2.69 16.50 -30.36
N ASN A 114 1.97 15.78 -31.21
CA ASN A 114 0.68 16.22 -31.77
C ASN A 114 -0.40 15.15 -31.75
N SER A 115 -0.17 13.99 -31.11
CA SER A 115 -1.16 12.94 -31.01
C SER A 115 -1.09 12.15 -29.72
N ILE A 116 -2.24 11.70 -29.25
CA ILE A 116 -2.37 10.71 -28.17
C ILE A 116 -3.23 9.56 -28.68
N SER A 117 -2.80 8.32 -28.47
CA SER A 117 -3.56 7.12 -28.83
C SER A 117 -3.28 5.94 -27.90
N ASN A 118 -4.08 4.88 -28.02
CA ASN A 118 -3.86 3.61 -27.33
C ASN A 118 -3.76 3.75 -25.80
N MET A 119 -4.53 4.69 -25.23
CA MET A 119 -4.48 4.99 -23.81
C MET A 119 -4.87 3.78 -22.97
N THR A 120 -4.11 3.51 -21.93
CA THR A 120 -4.38 2.44 -20.97
C THR A 120 -4.53 3.00 -19.56
N ILE A 121 -5.40 2.38 -18.79
CA ILE A 121 -5.51 2.59 -17.34
C ILE A 121 -5.42 1.21 -16.70
N THR A 122 -4.39 1.00 -15.89
CA THR A 122 -4.15 -0.26 -15.20
C THR A 122 -4.22 -0.02 -13.70
N PHE A 123 -5.03 -0.81 -13.02
CA PHE A 123 -5.14 -0.82 -11.56
C PHE A 123 -4.43 -2.07 -11.04
N VAL A 124 -3.64 -1.88 -9.98
CA VAL A 124 -2.96 -2.96 -9.25
C VAL A 124 -3.40 -2.91 -7.80
N SER A 125 -3.85 -4.04 -7.29
CA SER A 125 -4.29 -4.19 -5.91
C SER A 125 -3.12 -4.37 -4.95
N CYS A 126 -3.38 -4.24 -3.65
CA CYS A 126 -2.38 -4.48 -2.60
C CYS A 126 -1.82 -5.92 -2.57
N ILE A 127 -2.52 -6.89 -3.17
CA ILE A 127 -2.07 -8.29 -3.29
C ILE A 127 -1.54 -8.63 -4.70
N GLY A 128 -1.41 -7.62 -5.57
CA GLY A 128 -0.85 -7.78 -6.92
C GLY A 128 -1.85 -8.14 -8.00
N ASP A 129 -3.17 -8.11 -7.72
CA ASP A 129 -4.18 -8.32 -8.76
C ASP A 129 -4.22 -7.14 -9.73
N ILE A 130 -4.29 -7.43 -11.03
CA ILE A 130 -4.19 -6.45 -12.11
C ILE A 130 -5.49 -6.39 -12.89
N TYR A 131 -6.00 -5.17 -13.10
CA TYR A 131 -7.14 -4.89 -13.98
C TYR A 131 -6.74 -3.81 -14.98
N SER A 132 -6.69 -4.14 -16.27
CA SER A 132 -6.25 -3.21 -17.32
C SER A 132 -7.38 -2.88 -18.29
N PHE A 133 -7.50 -1.61 -18.63
CA PHE A 133 -8.46 -1.07 -19.59
C PHE A 133 -7.71 -0.35 -20.71
N GLN A 134 -8.22 -0.42 -21.93
CA GLN A 134 -7.63 0.24 -23.08
C GLN A 134 -8.67 0.98 -23.91
N SER A 135 -8.27 2.15 -24.38
CA SER A 135 -8.98 2.94 -25.38
C SER A 135 -8.24 2.91 -26.71
N GLN A 136 -8.98 2.61 -27.79
CA GLN A 136 -8.47 2.64 -29.16
C GLN A 136 -8.65 4.03 -29.83
N LYS A 137 -9.08 5.06 -29.08
CA LYS A 137 -9.23 6.40 -29.65
C LYS A 137 -7.86 7.04 -29.91
N LYS A 138 -7.83 7.87 -30.96
CA LYS A 138 -6.72 8.74 -31.29
C LYS A 138 -7.18 10.19 -31.28
N PHE A 139 -6.43 11.04 -30.59
CA PHE A 139 -6.64 12.48 -30.52
C PHE A 139 -5.45 13.18 -31.17
N THR A 140 -5.71 14.16 -32.02
CA THR A 140 -4.69 15.06 -32.54
C THR A 140 -4.86 16.45 -31.93
N TYR A 141 -3.76 17.14 -31.64
CA TYR A 141 -3.78 18.40 -30.92
C TYR A 141 -2.62 19.32 -31.28
N GLY A 142 -2.84 20.62 -31.13
CA GLY A 142 -1.80 21.65 -31.24
C GLY A 142 -1.22 22.03 -29.87
N LYS A 143 -2.11 22.21 -28.87
CA LYS A 143 -1.76 22.39 -27.46
C LYS A 143 -2.48 21.34 -26.61
N PHE A 144 -1.85 20.91 -25.51
CA PHE A 144 -2.42 19.87 -24.66
C PHE A 144 -3.80 20.27 -24.08
N THR A 145 -3.96 21.55 -23.75
CA THR A 145 -5.23 22.16 -23.30
C THR A 145 -6.41 21.90 -24.24
N ASP A 146 -6.15 21.65 -25.53
CA ASP A 146 -7.17 21.44 -26.54
C ASP A 146 -7.83 20.04 -26.43
N ILE A 147 -7.22 19.11 -25.69
CA ILE A 147 -7.64 17.71 -25.62
C ILE A 147 -7.92 17.20 -24.21
N GLU A 148 -7.69 17.98 -23.15
CA GLU A 148 -7.93 17.56 -21.76
C GLU A 148 -9.34 17.00 -21.57
N LYS A 149 -10.36 17.74 -22.00
CA LYS A 149 -11.76 17.30 -21.94
C LYS A 149 -12.00 15.99 -22.71
N LYS A 150 -11.40 15.86 -23.90
CA LYS A 150 -11.56 14.66 -24.73
C LYS A 150 -10.89 13.43 -24.09
N LEU A 151 -9.75 13.62 -23.43
CA LEU A 151 -9.06 12.57 -22.68
C LEU A 151 -9.90 12.11 -21.49
N VAL A 152 -10.42 13.05 -20.69
CA VAL A 152 -11.27 12.70 -19.54
C VAL A 152 -12.54 11.98 -19.98
N GLU A 153 -13.20 12.43 -21.05
CA GLU A 153 -14.35 11.72 -21.64
C GLU A 153 -13.99 10.31 -22.12
N ASP A 154 -12.77 10.13 -22.63
CA ASP A 154 -12.27 8.85 -23.09
C ASP A 154 -11.97 7.88 -21.95
N TRP A 155 -11.33 8.39 -20.88
CA TRP A 155 -11.10 7.64 -19.65
C TRP A 155 -12.42 7.28 -18.98
N LYS A 156 -13.36 8.21 -18.87
CA LYS A 156 -14.73 7.93 -18.36
C LYS A 156 -15.47 6.88 -19.16
N ARG A 157 -15.20 6.75 -20.45
CA ARG A 157 -15.80 5.69 -21.27
C ARG A 157 -15.25 4.31 -20.93
N ILE A 158 -13.98 4.18 -20.54
CA ILE A 158 -13.37 2.89 -20.20
C ILE A 158 -13.42 2.58 -18.69
N VAL A 159 -13.46 3.60 -17.84
CA VAL A 159 -13.64 3.50 -16.38
C VAL A 159 -14.39 4.75 -15.92
N ASN A 160 -15.65 4.63 -15.51
CA ASN A 160 -16.50 5.81 -15.26
C ASN A 160 -16.76 6.09 -13.78
N LYS A 161 -16.89 5.03 -12.99
CA LYS A 161 -17.39 5.19 -11.63
C LYS A 161 -16.94 4.04 -10.74
N LYS A 162 -16.31 4.40 -9.63
CA LYS A 162 -16.09 3.54 -8.48
C LYS A 162 -17.37 3.41 -7.66
N ARG A 163 -17.59 2.26 -7.04
CA ARG A 163 -18.61 2.11 -6.00
C ARG A 163 -18.19 2.84 -4.72
N SER A 164 -19.16 3.17 -3.87
CA SER A 164 -18.85 3.65 -2.52
C SER A 164 -17.99 2.62 -1.78
N PHE A 165 -17.08 3.10 -0.92
CA PHE A 165 -16.23 2.21 -0.15
C PHE A 165 -17.08 1.21 0.66
N ASP A 166 -16.73 -0.06 0.54
CA ASP A 166 -17.39 -1.15 1.21
C ASP A 166 -16.35 -2.09 1.84
N PRO A 167 -16.24 -2.12 3.18
CA PRO A 167 -15.29 -2.96 3.89
C PRO A 167 -15.39 -4.45 3.56
N GLN A 168 -16.52 -4.94 3.06
CA GLN A 168 -16.68 -6.36 2.72
C GLN A 168 -15.81 -6.79 1.52
N PHE A 169 -15.53 -5.84 0.62
CA PHE A 169 -14.68 -6.08 -0.56
C PHE A 169 -13.23 -5.66 -0.33
N GLN A 170 -12.88 -5.15 0.85
CA GLN A 170 -11.51 -4.79 1.17
C GLN A 170 -10.64 -6.05 1.21
N PHE A 171 -9.61 -6.07 0.36
CA PHE A 171 -8.58 -7.11 0.40
C PHE A 171 -7.84 -7.13 1.72
N LYS A 172 -7.31 -8.31 2.03
CA LYS A 172 -6.51 -8.55 3.24
C LYS A 172 -5.18 -9.12 2.82
N LEU A 173 -4.11 -8.52 3.32
CA LEU A 173 -2.79 -9.09 3.19
C LEU A 173 -2.69 -10.44 3.93
N PRO A 174 -1.81 -11.34 3.47
CA PRO A 174 -1.57 -12.60 4.16
C PRO A 174 -1.10 -12.36 5.60
N SER A 175 -1.49 -13.25 6.50
CA SER A 175 -1.06 -13.23 7.90
C SER A 175 -0.14 -14.40 8.16
N ASN A 176 0.96 -14.14 8.85
CA ASN A 176 1.97 -15.14 9.21
C ASN A 176 2.05 -15.28 10.74
N PRO A 177 1.02 -15.83 11.41
CA PRO A 177 0.98 -15.94 12.86
C PRO A 177 2.00 -16.95 13.38
N THR A 178 2.59 -16.66 14.53
CA THR A 178 3.39 -17.62 15.30
C THR A 178 2.67 -17.98 16.60
N SER A 179 3.25 -18.88 17.40
CA SER A 179 2.78 -19.15 18.76
C SER A 179 3.13 -18.02 19.74
N TRP A 180 3.99 -17.07 19.36
CA TRP A 180 4.44 -15.99 20.22
C TRP A 180 3.43 -14.84 20.30
N ASN A 181 3.38 -14.20 21.46
CA ASN A 181 2.66 -12.97 21.73
C ASN A 181 3.38 -12.21 22.86
N THR A 182 2.91 -11.02 23.20
CA THR A 182 3.57 -10.18 24.21
C THR A 182 3.67 -10.84 25.60
N ALA A 183 2.70 -11.68 25.99
CA ALA A 183 2.70 -12.30 27.31
C ALA A 183 3.70 -13.47 27.39
N ASN A 184 3.62 -14.42 26.45
CA ASN A 184 4.48 -15.60 26.50
C ASN A 184 5.94 -15.29 26.12
N ILE A 185 6.20 -14.23 25.33
CA ILE A 185 7.58 -13.82 25.02
C ILE A 185 8.27 -13.25 26.26
N LYS A 186 7.55 -12.46 27.07
CA LYS A 186 8.05 -11.94 28.34
C LYS A 186 8.30 -13.07 29.34
N GLN A 187 7.37 -14.02 29.40
CA GLN A 187 7.53 -15.23 30.22
C GLN A 187 8.80 -16.00 29.80
N TYR A 188 8.98 -16.24 28.50
CA TYR A 188 10.18 -16.89 27.97
C TYR A 188 11.47 -16.20 28.39
N TYR A 189 11.55 -14.86 28.26
CA TYR A 189 12.74 -14.12 28.67
C TYR A 189 13.01 -14.21 30.17
N ASN A 190 11.97 -14.24 31.01
CA ASN A 190 12.13 -14.38 32.46
C ASN A 190 12.61 -15.76 32.87
N GLU A 191 12.01 -16.80 32.29
CA GLU A 191 12.37 -18.19 32.58
C GLU A 191 13.77 -18.54 32.08
N ASN A 192 14.25 -17.85 31.04
CA ASN A 192 15.55 -18.11 30.41
C ASN A 192 16.61 -17.05 30.72
N ALA A 193 16.38 -16.15 31.70
CA ALA A 193 17.21 -14.96 31.94
C ALA A 193 18.72 -15.23 32.00
N ALA A 194 19.12 -16.36 32.61
CA ALA A 194 20.53 -16.76 32.72
C ALA A 194 21.19 -17.21 31.41
N ASN A 195 20.40 -17.59 30.41
CA ASN A 195 20.85 -18.21 29.16
C ASN A 195 20.53 -17.40 27.90
N LEU A 196 19.87 -16.24 28.04
CA LEU A 196 19.51 -15.37 26.92
C LEU A 196 20.75 -14.94 26.15
N LYS A 197 20.67 -15.04 24.82
CA LYS A 197 21.69 -14.48 23.94
C LYS A 197 21.54 -12.96 23.84
N PRO A 198 22.62 -12.20 23.57
CA PRO A 198 22.56 -10.73 23.52
C PRO A 198 21.45 -10.17 22.61
N VAL A 199 21.22 -10.84 21.48
CA VAL A 199 20.19 -10.55 20.46
C VAL A 199 18.75 -10.76 20.94
N GLU A 200 18.51 -11.58 21.96
CA GLU A 200 17.16 -11.93 22.40
C GLU A 200 16.58 -10.88 23.34
N GLY A 201 15.36 -10.43 23.07
CA GLY A 201 14.65 -9.46 23.89
C GLY A 201 13.54 -8.73 23.14
N MET A 202 12.87 -7.79 23.81
CA MET A 202 11.93 -6.89 23.16
C MET A 202 12.63 -5.59 22.79
N TYR A 203 12.34 -5.12 21.59
CA TYR A 203 12.98 -3.98 20.97
C TYR A 203 11.93 -3.01 20.45
N GLU A 204 12.15 -1.73 20.69
CA GLU A 204 11.29 -0.65 20.23
C GLU A 204 12.02 0.17 19.18
N ARG A 205 11.37 0.40 18.04
CA ARG A 205 11.93 1.24 17.00
C ARG A 205 11.98 2.69 17.48
N VAL A 206 13.17 3.28 17.40
CA VAL A 206 13.37 4.71 17.66
C VAL A 206 13.37 5.47 16.34
N ARG A 207 12.68 6.61 16.34
CA ARG A 207 12.69 7.52 15.22
C ARG A 207 13.98 8.34 15.28
N LEU A 208 14.83 8.20 14.28
CA LEU A 208 16.16 8.81 14.29
C LEU A 208 16.17 10.26 13.80
N SER A 209 15.18 10.67 13.03
CA SER A 209 15.02 12.05 12.58
C SER A 209 13.56 12.38 12.31
N PHE A 210 13.21 13.66 12.23
CA PHE A 210 11.89 14.09 11.76
C PHE A 210 11.63 13.70 10.30
N GLU A 211 12.69 13.41 9.55
CA GLU A 211 12.66 12.92 8.15
C GLU A 211 12.55 11.39 8.07
N ASP A 212 12.66 10.66 9.19
CA ASP A 212 12.28 9.27 9.26
C ASP A 212 10.75 9.17 9.23
N LEU A 213 10.22 9.25 8.02
CA LEU A 213 8.81 9.16 7.66
C LEU A 213 8.37 7.69 7.51
N SER A 214 9.32 6.78 7.39
CA SER A 214 9.08 5.37 7.13
C SER A 214 8.63 4.64 8.40
N GLY A 215 7.57 3.82 8.35
CA GLY A 215 7.26 2.72 9.28
C GLY A 215 6.92 3.01 10.76
N GLY A 216 6.98 4.25 11.26
CA GLY A 216 6.54 4.62 12.61
C GLY A 216 7.21 3.89 13.79
N LYS A 217 6.74 4.20 15.01
CA LYS A 217 7.19 3.58 16.26
C LYS A 217 6.49 2.24 16.47
N TYR A 218 7.24 1.13 16.47
CA TYR A 218 6.67 -0.19 16.75
C TYR A 218 7.62 -1.09 17.55
N THR A 219 7.06 -2.10 18.18
CA THR A 219 7.76 -3.06 19.03
C THR A 219 7.84 -4.42 18.37
N VAL A 220 9.02 -5.01 18.45
CA VAL A 220 9.30 -6.38 18.02
C VAL A 220 9.92 -7.18 19.18
N GLY A 221 9.73 -8.48 19.15
CA GLY A 221 10.43 -9.43 20.01
C GLY A 221 11.41 -10.25 19.19
N VAL A 222 12.58 -10.53 19.72
CA VAL A 222 13.57 -11.43 19.11
C VAL A 222 13.70 -12.66 19.99
N VAL A 223 13.37 -13.82 19.46
CA VAL A 223 13.41 -15.11 20.16
C VAL A 223 14.18 -16.13 19.34
N LYS A 224 14.86 -17.06 20.00
CA LYS A 224 15.47 -18.18 19.30
C LYS A 224 14.40 -18.97 18.53
N ASN A 225 14.71 -19.32 17.28
CA ASN A 225 13.91 -20.26 16.51
C ASN A 225 14.02 -21.66 17.16
N PRO A 226 12.90 -22.33 17.50
CA PRO A 226 12.96 -23.67 18.07
C PRO A 226 13.53 -24.73 17.11
N ASP A 227 13.37 -24.51 15.80
CA ASP A 227 13.66 -25.52 14.76
C ASP A 227 14.99 -25.29 14.04
N ALA A 228 15.66 -24.16 14.26
CA ALA A 228 16.89 -23.78 13.58
C ALA A 228 17.83 -22.97 14.49
N ASP A 229 19.12 -22.86 14.13
CA ASP A 229 20.08 -22.01 14.85
C ASP A 229 19.98 -20.53 14.44
N GLU A 230 18.76 -20.01 14.43
CA GLU A 230 18.35 -18.69 13.93
C GLU A 230 17.50 -17.97 14.97
N TYR A 231 17.15 -16.71 14.70
CA TYR A 231 16.22 -15.96 15.55
C TYR A 231 15.02 -15.47 14.75
N MET A 232 13.84 -15.57 15.36
CA MET A 232 12.61 -15.01 14.80
C MET A 232 12.40 -13.59 15.34
N LEU A 233 12.08 -12.68 14.43
CA LEU A 233 11.60 -11.34 14.74
C LEU A 233 10.07 -11.37 14.75
N ILE A 234 9.46 -11.12 15.90
CA ILE A 234 8.01 -11.20 16.12
C ILE A 234 7.45 -9.79 16.25
N TYR A 235 6.47 -9.41 15.44
CA TYR A 235 5.75 -8.15 15.62
C TYR A 235 4.88 -8.20 16.88
N LEU A 236 4.99 -7.18 17.75
CA LEU A 236 4.23 -7.14 19.00
C LEU A 236 3.17 -6.04 18.99
N SER A 237 3.50 -4.81 18.59
CA SER A 237 2.54 -3.70 18.55
C SER A 237 3.10 -2.45 17.86
N GLY A 238 2.24 -1.46 17.59
CA GLY A 238 2.63 -0.08 17.26
C GLY A 238 2.74 0.26 15.77
N ALA A 239 2.63 -0.71 14.86
CA ALA A 239 2.70 -0.42 13.43
C ALA A 239 1.61 0.59 13.00
N ILE A 240 1.98 1.53 12.13
CA ILE A 240 1.05 2.53 11.57
C ILE A 240 -0.11 1.85 10.84
N ASN A 241 0.20 0.78 10.09
CA ASN A 241 -0.76 -0.06 9.39
C ASN A 241 -1.31 -1.17 10.30
N SER A 242 -1.86 -0.76 11.44
CA SER A 242 -2.33 -1.64 12.52
C SER A 242 -3.44 -2.62 12.12
N LYS A 243 -4.08 -2.45 10.95
CA LYS A 243 -5.06 -3.42 10.43
C LYS A 243 -4.42 -4.61 9.72
N ASP A 244 -3.18 -4.47 9.23
CA ASP A 244 -2.47 -5.52 8.50
C ASP A 244 -1.55 -6.35 9.39
N TRP A 245 -1.09 -5.78 10.51
CA TRP A 245 -0.19 -6.43 11.44
C TRP A 245 -0.89 -6.80 12.74
N ARG A 246 -0.94 -8.11 13.03
CA ARG A 246 -1.44 -8.63 14.30
C ARG A 246 -0.28 -9.03 15.20
N THR A 247 -0.42 -8.77 16.49
CA THR A 247 0.52 -9.22 17.52
C THR A 247 0.81 -10.71 17.36
N GLY A 248 2.09 -11.08 17.39
CA GLY A 248 2.56 -12.46 17.24
C GLY A 248 2.89 -12.88 15.81
N GLU A 249 2.66 -12.03 14.82
CA GLU A 249 3.08 -12.32 13.45
C GLU A 249 4.60 -12.26 13.27
N LEU A 250 5.13 -13.12 12.41
CA LEU A 250 6.52 -13.09 11.99
C LEU A 250 6.79 -11.80 11.20
N LYS A 251 7.78 -11.03 11.64
CA LYS A 251 8.30 -9.83 10.98
C LYS A 251 9.59 -10.09 10.20
N GLY A 252 10.29 -11.17 10.54
CA GLY A 252 11.46 -11.62 9.80
C GLY A 252 12.24 -12.72 10.52
N ILE A 253 13.29 -13.19 9.88
CA ILE A 253 14.21 -14.20 10.41
C ILE A 253 15.64 -13.63 10.35
N LEU A 254 16.40 -13.77 11.44
CA LEU A 254 17.80 -13.36 11.53
C LEU A 254 18.67 -14.60 11.42
N HIS A 255 19.45 -14.67 10.34
CA HIS A 255 20.40 -15.74 10.08
C HIS A 255 21.79 -15.31 10.58
N LYS A 256 22.44 -16.17 11.36
CA LYS A 256 23.78 -15.89 11.86
C LYS A 256 24.76 -15.82 10.71
N THR A 257 25.62 -14.80 10.72
CA THR A 257 26.80 -14.76 9.86
C THR A 257 28.05 -15.19 10.64
N SER A 258 29.19 -15.31 9.96
CA SER A 258 30.48 -15.53 10.62
C SER A 258 30.98 -14.31 11.39
N THR A 259 30.39 -13.13 11.18
CA THR A 259 30.75 -11.90 11.88
C THR A 259 29.92 -11.77 13.15
N GLN A 260 30.59 -11.67 14.29
CA GLN A 260 29.92 -11.57 15.59
C GLN A 260 29.00 -10.34 15.65
N GLY A 261 27.77 -10.55 16.11
CA GLY A 261 26.76 -9.49 16.22
C GLY A 261 26.18 -9.04 14.88
N PHE A 262 26.45 -9.78 13.80
CA PHE A 262 26.00 -9.47 12.45
C PHE A 262 25.15 -10.58 11.86
N TYR A 263 24.03 -10.21 11.25
CA TYR A 263 23.03 -11.15 10.73
C TYR A 263 22.57 -10.71 9.34
N SER A 264 22.32 -11.67 8.45
CA SER A 264 21.43 -11.45 7.31
C SER A 264 19.99 -11.62 7.77
N VAL A 265 19.06 -10.91 7.13
CA VAL A 265 17.68 -10.82 7.59
C VAL A 265 16.72 -11.03 6.43
N ASP A 266 15.86 -12.02 6.59
CA ASP A 266 14.65 -12.17 5.80
C ASP A 266 13.61 -11.20 6.36
N TRP A 267 13.49 -10.01 5.77
CA TRP A 267 12.63 -8.96 6.31
C TRP A 267 11.26 -8.94 5.65
N ILE A 268 10.18 -9.05 6.43
CA ILE A 268 8.82 -8.95 5.90
C ILE A 268 8.39 -7.48 5.90
N SER A 269 8.18 -6.92 4.71
CA SER A 269 7.82 -5.51 4.47
C SER A 269 6.37 -5.18 4.84
N ARG A 270 5.97 -3.91 4.72
CA ARG A 270 4.64 -3.43 5.12
C ARG A 270 3.51 -4.14 4.36
N ASP A 271 3.73 -4.39 3.08
CA ASP A 271 2.91 -5.12 2.11
C ASP A 271 2.99 -6.65 2.28
N LYS A 272 3.70 -7.14 3.30
CA LYS A 272 3.98 -8.57 3.56
C LYS A 272 4.85 -9.26 2.51
N SER A 273 5.47 -8.52 1.58
CA SER A 273 6.50 -9.10 0.72
C SER A 273 7.79 -9.35 1.51
N LEU A 274 8.58 -10.33 1.04
CA LEU A 274 9.91 -10.57 1.55
C LEU A 274 10.88 -9.57 0.91
N HIS A 275 11.65 -8.87 1.75
CA HIS A 275 12.72 -7.97 1.35
C HIS A 275 14.05 -8.65 1.68
N GLU A 276 14.74 -9.07 0.62
CA GLU A 276 16.08 -9.66 0.68
C GLU A 276 17.14 -8.55 0.81
N ASP A 277 18.41 -8.93 1.02
CA ASP A 277 19.54 -8.02 1.19
C ASP A 277 19.39 -7.01 2.36
N VAL A 278 18.65 -7.42 3.39
CA VAL A 278 18.60 -6.72 4.67
C VAL A 278 19.61 -7.35 5.61
N TYR A 279 20.38 -6.51 6.29
CA TYR A 279 21.32 -6.93 7.32
C TYR A 279 20.95 -6.29 8.65
N CYS A 280 21.36 -6.90 9.75
CA CYS A 280 21.33 -6.24 11.03
C CYS A 280 22.63 -6.39 11.81
N ASN A 281 22.96 -5.33 12.53
CA ASN A 281 24.03 -5.30 13.50
C ASN A 281 23.44 -5.09 14.89
N ILE A 282 24.01 -5.78 15.87
CA ILE A 282 23.61 -5.72 17.27
C ILE A 282 24.81 -5.28 18.10
N ASP A 283 24.62 -4.17 18.81
CA ASP A 283 25.61 -3.55 19.68
C ASP A 283 24.98 -3.17 21.02
N GLU A 284 25.74 -2.46 21.86
CA GLU A 284 25.28 -2.00 23.18
C GLU A 284 24.10 -1.01 23.12
N THR A 285 23.92 -0.35 21.98
CA THR A 285 22.84 0.64 21.75
C THR A 285 21.57 0.01 21.17
N GLY A 286 21.61 -1.28 20.82
CA GLY A 286 20.46 -2.06 20.37
C GLY A 286 20.67 -2.71 19.00
N ILE A 287 19.63 -2.75 18.17
CA ILE A 287 19.66 -3.38 16.84
C ILE A 287 19.53 -2.31 15.77
N THR A 288 20.40 -2.35 14.78
CA THR A 288 20.29 -1.53 13.57
C THR A 288 20.02 -2.46 12.38
N PHE A 289 18.89 -2.28 11.71
CA PHE A 289 18.60 -2.93 10.42
C PHE A 289 18.93 -1.97 9.30
N TYR A 290 19.54 -2.48 8.23
CA TYR A 290 19.80 -1.67 7.06
C TYR A 290 19.86 -2.49 5.76
N SER A 291 19.58 -1.83 4.65
CA SER A 291 19.77 -2.38 3.31
C SER A 291 20.37 -1.33 2.39
N SER A 292 21.23 -1.77 1.46
CA SER A 292 21.83 -0.92 0.42
C SER A 292 21.08 -1.00 -0.92
N GLY A 293 19.85 -1.49 -0.90
CA GLY A 293 19.01 -1.67 -2.09
C GLY A 293 18.44 -0.35 -2.64
N VAL A 294 17.61 -0.46 -3.68
CA VAL A 294 16.94 0.66 -4.36
C VAL A 294 16.10 1.50 -3.39
N ILE A 295 15.50 0.84 -2.39
CA ILE A 295 14.83 1.50 -1.26
C ILE A 295 15.68 1.23 -0.02
N PRO A 296 16.64 2.11 0.30
CA PRO A 296 17.50 1.92 1.46
C PRO A 296 16.67 1.93 2.73
N LEU A 297 16.81 0.90 3.53
CA LEU A 297 16.23 0.81 4.86
C LEU A 297 17.30 1.20 5.88
N TYR A 298 16.92 1.96 6.89
CA TYR A 298 17.78 2.22 8.05
C TYR A 298 16.94 2.39 9.32
N TYR A 299 16.77 1.31 10.08
CA TYR A 299 15.95 1.31 11.29
C TYR A 299 16.80 1.02 12.52
N LYS A 300 16.73 1.89 13.52
CA LYS A 300 17.31 1.64 14.84
C LYS A 300 16.23 1.21 15.82
N PHE A 301 16.57 0.21 16.62
CA PHE A 301 15.76 -0.27 17.71
C PHE A 301 16.57 -0.29 19.00
N ILE A 302 15.94 0.12 20.09
CA ILE A 302 16.50 0.02 21.43
C ILE A 302 15.89 -1.16 22.16
N LYS A 303 16.68 -1.86 22.97
CA LYS A 303 16.19 -2.95 23.80
C LYS A 303 15.41 -2.38 24.98
N ILE A 304 14.15 -2.77 25.11
CA ILE A 304 13.25 -2.33 26.19
C ILE A 304 12.94 -3.46 27.20
N TYR A 305 13.32 -4.71 26.88
CA TYR A 305 13.13 -5.85 27.77
C TYR A 305 14.08 -7.03 27.42
N PRO A 306 14.56 -7.80 28.41
CA PRO A 306 14.55 -7.49 29.84
C PRO A 306 15.44 -6.27 30.14
N VAL A 307 15.09 -5.50 31.16
CA VAL A 307 15.94 -4.41 31.67
C VAL A 307 17.06 -5.06 32.48
N LYS A 308 18.31 -4.74 32.15
CA LYS A 308 19.45 -5.13 32.98
C LYS A 308 19.61 -4.08 34.08
N ASP A 309 19.70 -4.53 35.33
CA ASP A 309 20.05 -3.70 36.48
C ASP A 309 21.50 -3.18 36.38
#